data_AF-A0A349L110-F1
#
_entry.id   AF-A0A349L110-F1
#
_cell.length_a   1.000
_cell.length_b   1.000
_cell.length_c   1.000
_cell.angle_alpha   90.00
_cell.angle_beta   90.00
_cell.angle_gamma   90.00
#
_symmetry.space_group_name_H-M   'P 1'
#
loop_
_entity.id
_entity.type
_entity.pdbx_description
1 polymer ?
#
loop_
_entity_poly.entity_id
_entity_poly.type
_entity_poly.pdbx_seq_one_letter_code
_entity_poly.pdbx_strand_id
1 'polypeptide(L)'
;FVRLMRDVARFYMFQTPSSSASLLADADDPRRAKYLARFADKEGREFLQRFYHKYKGKTTDEQEKVLLASIHPTPVRLSNIYRSIAPEATLEQFRTFLAENLGSQNEVPEERVAKLYDQYAIGNWSLADRGYLANVHPLELWMVGFLRQHPGATFAQMVAASDKERQEVYKWLFSTHRKHAQDVRISELLEVEGFLEIHRQWKKTGYPFDSLVPSYATTLGASADRPAALAELMGIIVNGGVRKTSERIDSLHFAAGTPYETLVKRAPISTNEQVIAPEVARAVADAIREVVSDGTAKRAKRAFVDSKGVVIPMGGKTGTGDQRFDVYGAGGRLIESRYVNRSATFVFNIGERFFGTMTAYVRGPGAKNYDFTSALPVQLLVVLAPTLMPLIEPPAQTPTALRQCGG
;
A
#
# COMPACT_ATOMS: atom_id res chain seq x y z
N PHE A 1 8.29 -17.87 -0.12
CA PHE A 1 7.31 -16.80 0.17
C PHE A 1 7.00 -15.92 -1.05
N VAL A 2 7.92 -15.09 -1.56
CA VAL A 2 7.62 -14.20 -2.71
C VAL A 2 7.11 -14.97 -3.95
N ARG A 3 7.78 -16.08 -4.32
CA ARG A 3 7.33 -16.95 -5.41
C ARG A 3 5.94 -17.55 -5.17
N LEU A 4 5.66 -17.96 -3.92
CA LEU A 4 4.34 -18.49 -3.52
C LEU A 4 3.26 -17.40 -3.61
N MET A 5 3.55 -16.18 -3.16
CA MET A 5 2.61 -15.05 -3.24
C MET A 5 2.28 -14.71 -4.69
N ARG A 6 3.27 -14.81 -5.60
CA ARG A 6 3.01 -14.69 -7.04
C ARG A 6 2.05 -15.78 -7.52
N ASP A 7 2.22 -17.02 -7.10
CA ASP A 7 1.36 -18.12 -7.53
C ASP A 7 -0.07 -17.99 -6.95
N VAL A 8 -0.20 -17.51 -5.70
CA VAL A 8 -1.50 -17.16 -5.08
C VAL A 8 -2.17 -15.98 -5.80
N ALA A 9 -1.43 -14.92 -6.13
CA ALA A 9 -1.96 -13.79 -6.89
C ALA A 9 -2.45 -14.26 -8.27
N ARG A 10 -1.64 -15.06 -8.98
CA ARG A 10 -2.01 -15.65 -10.27
C ARG A 10 -3.25 -16.53 -10.19
N PHE A 11 -3.38 -17.34 -9.13
CA PHE A 11 -4.58 -18.13 -8.91
C PHE A 11 -5.83 -17.24 -8.91
N TYR A 12 -5.84 -16.15 -8.13
CA TYR A 12 -6.97 -15.22 -8.12
C TYR A 12 -7.14 -14.42 -9.42
N MET A 13 -6.05 -14.06 -10.09
CA MET A 13 -6.08 -13.41 -11.40
C MET A 13 -6.83 -14.24 -12.45
N PHE A 14 -6.71 -15.58 -12.41
CA PHE A 14 -7.22 -16.47 -13.45
C PHE A 14 -8.48 -17.27 -13.08
N GLN A 15 -8.79 -17.46 -11.80
CA GLN A 15 -9.91 -18.28 -11.33
C GLN A 15 -11.24 -17.51 -11.17
N THR A 16 -11.21 -16.17 -11.16
CA THR A 16 -12.42 -15.35 -10.95
C THR A 16 -13.44 -15.53 -12.10
N PRO A 17 -14.78 -15.58 -11.86
CA PRO A 17 -15.83 -15.84 -12.87
C PRO A 17 -16.03 -14.70 -13.89
N SER A 18 -14.99 -14.43 -14.66
CA SER A 18 -14.94 -13.55 -15.84
C SER A 18 -13.59 -13.77 -16.57
N SER A 19 -13.03 -14.98 -16.44
CA SER A 19 -11.61 -15.32 -16.54
C SER A 19 -10.78 -14.38 -17.42
N SER A 20 -9.92 -13.64 -16.75
CA SER A 20 -8.91 -12.74 -17.31
C SER A 20 -7.92 -13.44 -18.26
N ALA A 21 -7.85 -14.77 -18.23
CA ALA A 21 -7.07 -15.55 -19.19
C ALA A 21 -7.59 -15.40 -20.62
N SER A 22 -8.93 -15.38 -20.79
CA SER A 22 -9.55 -15.11 -22.10
C SER A 22 -9.25 -13.69 -22.60
N LEU A 23 -9.25 -12.71 -21.69
CA LEU A 23 -8.94 -11.31 -21.98
C LEU A 23 -7.52 -11.11 -22.52
N LEU A 24 -6.54 -11.88 -22.01
CA LEU A 24 -5.15 -11.82 -22.48
C LEU A 24 -4.92 -12.66 -23.75
N ALA A 25 -5.69 -13.73 -23.95
CA ALA A 25 -5.57 -14.58 -25.12
C ALA A 25 -6.15 -13.95 -26.39
N ASP A 26 -7.35 -13.37 -26.29
CA ASP A 26 -8.07 -12.75 -27.40
C ASP A 26 -7.73 -11.25 -27.50
N ALA A 27 -7.26 -10.81 -28.67
CA ALA A 27 -6.92 -9.40 -28.92
C ALA A 27 -8.15 -8.53 -29.19
N ASP A 28 -9.25 -9.14 -29.63
CA ASP A 28 -10.48 -8.47 -30.06
C ASP A 28 -11.56 -8.47 -28.97
N ASP A 29 -11.25 -9.00 -27.78
CA ASP A 29 -12.17 -9.00 -26.65
C ASP A 29 -12.56 -7.56 -26.26
N PRO A 30 -13.86 -7.19 -26.32
CA PRO A 30 -14.32 -5.82 -26.07
C PRO A 30 -14.04 -5.35 -24.64
N ARG A 31 -13.84 -6.26 -23.68
CA ARG A 31 -13.50 -5.93 -22.30
C ARG A 31 -12.11 -5.30 -22.18
N ARG A 32 -11.21 -5.54 -23.14
CA ARG A 32 -9.85 -4.96 -23.15
C ARG A 32 -9.91 -3.45 -23.12
N ALA A 33 -10.77 -2.85 -23.94
CA ALA A 33 -10.95 -1.40 -23.98
C ALA A 33 -11.31 -0.83 -22.60
N LYS A 34 -12.16 -1.51 -21.83
CA LYS A 34 -12.53 -1.10 -20.46
C LYS A 34 -11.35 -1.18 -19.49
N TYR A 35 -10.53 -2.24 -19.56
CA TYR A 35 -9.33 -2.35 -18.74
C TYR A 35 -8.29 -1.29 -19.10
N LEU A 36 -8.05 -1.06 -20.39
CA LEU A 36 -7.13 -0.03 -20.86
C LEU A 36 -7.58 1.38 -20.46
N ALA A 37 -8.89 1.66 -20.50
CA ALA A 37 -9.44 2.94 -20.03
C ALA A 37 -9.27 3.14 -18.52
N ARG A 38 -9.48 2.08 -17.72
CA ARG A 38 -9.20 2.10 -16.26
C ARG A 38 -7.71 2.29 -15.97
N PHE A 39 -6.84 1.67 -16.77
CA PHE A 39 -5.40 1.81 -16.65
C PHE A 39 -4.99 3.27 -16.94
N ALA A 40 -5.43 3.82 -18.07
CA ALA A 40 -5.17 5.20 -18.47
C ALA A 40 -5.65 6.21 -17.40
N ASP A 41 -6.84 5.99 -16.83
CA ASP A 41 -7.36 6.83 -15.76
C ASP A 41 -6.51 6.72 -14.48
N LYS A 42 -6.17 5.50 -14.05
CA LYS A 42 -5.34 5.29 -12.85
C LYS A 42 -3.96 5.90 -13.00
N GLU A 43 -3.22 5.52 -14.04
CA GLU A 43 -1.85 6.02 -14.28
C GLU A 43 -1.87 7.54 -14.52
N GLY A 44 -2.84 8.03 -15.28
CA GLY A 44 -3.02 9.47 -15.51
C GLY A 44 -3.22 10.25 -14.19
N ARG A 45 -4.03 9.74 -13.26
CA ARG A 45 -4.22 10.37 -11.94
C ARG A 45 -2.94 10.37 -11.09
N GLU A 46 -2.14 9.31 -11.14
CA GLU A 46 -0.85 9.24 -10.42
C GLU A 46 0.14 10.29 -10.96
N PHE A 47 0.24 10.43 -12.29
CA PHE A 47 1.03 11.49 -12.92
C PHE A 47 0.52 12.88 -12.54
N LEU A 48 -0.79 13.13 -12.64
CA LEU A 48 -1.39 14.40 -12.24
C LEU A 48 -1.11 14.70 -10.77
N GLN A 49 -1.21 13.73 -9.87
CA GLN A 49 -0.92 13.96 -8.45
C GLN A 49 0.53 14.43 -8.26
N ARG A 50 1.49 13.78 -8.91
CA ARG A 50 2.90 14.19 -8.86
C ARG A 50 3.13 15.59 -9.40
N PHE A 51 2.56 15.91 -10.56
CA PHE A 51 2.67 17.26 -11.15
C PHE A 51 1.97 18.31 -10.29
N TYR A 52 0.81 18.00 -9.70
CA TYR A 52 0.12 18.93 -8.82
C TYR A 52 0.99 19.31 -7.62
N HIS A 53 1.69 18.36 -7.00
CA HIS A 53 2.64 18.68 -5.93
C HIS A 53 3.83 19.53 -6.42
N LYS A 54 4.26 19.36 -7.67
CA LYS A 54 5.33 20.17 -8.30
C LYS A 54 4.90 21.64 -8.50
N TYR A 55 3.63 21.89 -8.81
CA TYR A 55 3.13 23.22 -9.21
C TYR A 55 2.23 23.95 -8.20
N LYS A 56 1.64 23.24 -7.22
CA LYS A 56 0.72 23.83 -6.24
C LYS A 56 1.37 25.01 -5.49
N GLY A 57 0.66 26.14 -5.44
CA GLY A 57 1.08 27.35 -4.73
C GLY A 57 2.05 28.24 -5.51
N LYS A 58 2.39 27.88 -6.76
CA LYS A 58 3.24 28.69 -7.64
C LYS A 58 2.42 29.65 -8.50
N THR A 59 2.96 30.83 -8.78
CA THR A 59 2.40 31.78 -9.75
C THR A 59 2.56 31.28 -11.19
N THR A 60 1.85 31.89 -12.14
CA THR A 60 1.93 31.54 -13.57
C THR A 60 3.36 31.55 -14.11
N ASP A 61 4.15 32.56 -13.73
CA ASP A 61 5.54 32.72 -14.17
C ASP A 61 6.46 31.67 -13.52
N GLU A 62 6.23 31.37 -12.24
CA GLU A 62 6.97 30.32 -11.54
C GLU A 62 6.67 28.93 -12.12
N GLN A 63 5.41 28.66 -12.49
CA GLN A 63 5.04 27.41 -13.15
C GLN A 63 5.73 27.26 -14.50
N GLU A 64 5.83 28.34 -15.28
CA GLU A 64 6.57 28.34 -16.56
C GLU A 64 8.04 28.02 -16.35
N LYS A 65 8.70 28.73 -15.44
CA LYS A 65 10.12 28.51 -15.12
C LYS A 65 10.38 27.09 -14.67
N VAL A 66 9.51 26.54 -13.81
CA VAL A 66 9.62 25.16 -13.32
C VAL A 66 9.40 24.12 -14.44
N LEU A 67 8.53 24.40 -15.40
CA LEU A 67 8.33 23.55 -16.57
C LEU A 67 9.57 23.56 -17.48
N LEU A 68 10.12 24.74 -17.75
CA LEU A 68 11.29 24.94 -18.61
C LEU A 68 12.60 24.44 -17.99
N ALA A 69 12.74 24.47 -16.66
CA ALA A 69 13.94 23.99 -15.99
C ALA A 69 14.25 22.50 -16.26
N SER A 70 13.25 21.70 -16.62
CA SER A 70 13.38 20.28 -16.91
C SER A 70 13.67 19.94 -18.39
N ILE A 71 13.74 20.93 -19.28
CA ILE A 71 13.88 20.69 -20.72
C ILE A 71 15.09 21.41 -21.31
N HIS A 72 15.67 20.83 -22.35
CA HIS A 72 16.67 21.53 -23.17
C HIS A 72 15.94 22.42 -24.21
N PRO A 73 16.08 23.76 -24.16
CA PRO A 73 15.32 24.67 -25.01
C PRO A 73 15.69 24.54 -26.48
N THR A 74 14.68 24.38 -27.33
CA THR A 74 14.81 24.44 -28.80
C THR A 74 13.59 25.17 -29.35
N PRO A 75 13.66 25.75 -30.57
CA PRO A 75 12.51 26.44 -31.16
C PRO A 75 11.25 25.58 -31.17
N VAL A 76 11.35 24.31 -31.58
CA VAL A 76 10.20 23.38 -31.63
C VAL A 76 9.62 23.11 -30.23
N ARG A 77 10.46 22.83 -29.24
CA ARG A 77 10.02 22.50 -27.88
C ARG A 77 9.34 23.68 -27.22
N LEU A 78 9.97 24.85 -27.27
CA LEU A 78 9.43 26.08 -26.70
C LEU A 78 8.13 26.49 -27.40
N SER A 79 8.04 26.31 -28.72
CA SER A 79 6.80 26.54 -29.47
C SER A 79 5.66 25.65 -28.97
N ASN A 80 5.90 24.34 -28.87
CA ASN A 80 4.88 23.41 -28.39
C ASN A 80 4.49 23.67 -26.94
N ILE A 81 5.45 24.03 -26.07
CA ILE A 81 5.18 24.37 -24.68
C ILE A 81 4.29 25.61 -24.61
N TYR A 82 4.73 26.73 -25.16
CA TYR A 82 4.04 28.01 -25.01
C TYR A 82 2.66 28.00 -25.65
N ARG A 83 2.55 27.48 -26.88
CA ARG A 83 1.27 27.38 -27.59
C ARG A 83 0.30 26.39 -26.94
N SER A 84 0.77 25.53 -26.04
CA SER A 84 -0.09 24.65 -25.24
C SER A 84 -0.54 25.26 -23.91
N ILE A 85 0.35 26.00 -23.22
CA ILE A 85 0.04 26.56 -21.90
C ILE A 85 -0.59 27.96 -21.99
N ALA A 86 -0.41 28.65 -23.11
CA ALA A 86 -0.99 29.96 -23.40
C ALA A 86 -1.54 30.01 -24.85
N PRO A 87 -2.62 29.24 -25.15
CA PRO A 87 -3.15 29.13 -26.51
C PRO A 87 -3.65 30.48 -27.08
N GLU A 88 -4.14 31.37 -26.21
CA GLU A 88 -4.66 32.70 -26.57
C GLU A 88 -3.57 33.79 -26.65
N ALA A 89 -2.31 33.46 -26.37
CA ALA A 89 -1.23 34.44 -26.43
C ALA A 89 -0.99 34.91 -27.87
N THR A 90 -0.72 36.20 -28.05
CA THR A 90 -0.48 36.82 -29.35
C THR A 90 0.86 36.38 -29.94
N LEU A 91 1.03 36.59 -31.25
CA LEU A 91 2.32 36.35 -31.92
C LEU A 91 3.46 37.18 -31.29
N GLU A 92 3.17 38.40 -30.85
CA GLU A 92 4.14 39.26 -30.16
C GLU A 92 4.59 38.65 -28.83
N GLN A 93 3.64 38.22 -27.99
CA GLN A 93 3.94 37.56 -26.71
C GLN A 93 4.73 36.26 -26.91
N PHE A 94 4.40 35.50 -27.96
CA PHE A 94 5.14 34.31 -28.33
C PHE A 94 6.57 34.61 -28.80
N ARG A 95 6.76 35.68 -29.59
CA ARG A 95 8.10 36.12 -30.01
C ARG A 95 8.96 36.49 -28.82
N THR A 96 8.41 37.29 -27.89
CA THR A 96 9.10 37.66 -26.64
C THR A 96 9.50 36.41 -25.85
N PHE A 97 8.57 35.47 -25.67
CA PHE A 97 8.85 34.22 -24.97
C PHE A 97 9.99 33.41 -25.62
N LEU A 98 10.01 33.28 -26.95
CA LEU A 98 11.10 32.59 -27.65
C LEU A 98 12.44 33.31 -27.46
N ALA A 99 12.46 34.63 -27.58
CA ALA A 99 13.69 35.43 -27.43
C ALA A 99 14.28 35.33 -26.01
N GLU A 100 13.43 35.28 -24.97
CA GLU A 100 13.85 35.17 -23.57
C GLU A 100 14.37 33.78 -23.20
N ASN A 101 13.92 32.73 -23.89
CA ASN A 101 14.16 31.34 -23.50
C ASN A 101 15.05 30.54 -24.46
N LEU A 102 15.39 31.09 -25.63
CA LEU A 102 16.39 30.53 -26.53
C LEU A 102 17.76 31.13 -26.25
N GLY A 103 18.81 30.28 -26.23
CA GLY A 103 20.17 30.78 -26.26
C GLY A 103 20.48 31.42 -27.63
N SER A 104 21.44 32.35 -27.66
CA SER A 104 21.82 33.12 -28.87
C SER A 104 22.15 32.26 -30.09
N GLN A 105 22.59 31.02 -29.90
CA GLN A 105 22.91 30.09 -31.00
C GLN A 105 21.68 29.44 -31.66
N ASN A 106 20.49 29.62 -31.08
CA ASN A 106 19.22 29.07 -31.55
C ASN A 106 18.22 30.16 -31.94
N GLU A 107 18.68 31.38 -32.20
CA GLU A 107 17.83 32.48 -32.65
C GLU A 107 17.06 32.11 -33.93
N VAL A 108 15.80 32.53 -33.98
CA VAL A 108 14.86 32.18 -35.03
C VAL A 108 14.51 33.45 -35.80
N PRO A 109 14.72 33.50 -37.13
CA PRO A 109 14.29 34.64 -37.95
C PRO A 109 12.79 34.91 -37.80
N GLU A 110 12.37 36.18 -37.88
CA GLU A 110 10.97 36.57 -37.65
C GLU A 110 9.96 35.79 -38.50
N GLU A 111 10.27 35.56 -39.78
CA GLU A 111 9.43 34.77 -40.69
C GLU A 111 9.22 33.32 -40.19
N ARG A 112 10.24 32.75 -39.55
CA ARG A 112 10.17 31.40 -38.99
C ARG A 112 9.43 31.38 -37.65
N VAL A 113 9.49 32.46 -36.86
CA VAL A 113 8.68 32.59 -35.63
C VAL A 113 7.19 32.55 -35.96
N ALA A 114 6.73 33.28 -36.98
CA ALA A 114 5.33 33.24 -37.42
C ALA A 114 4.91 31.83 -37.86
N LYS A 115 5.74 31.14 -38.65
CA LYS A 115 5.47 29.74 -39.05
C LYS A 115 5.35 28.79 -37.86
N LEU A 116 6.22 28.92 -36.86
CA LEU A 116 6.17 28.09 -35.64
C LEU A 116 4.91 28.36 -34.81
N TYR A 117 4.49 29.63 -34.72
CA TYR A 117 3.29 30.05 -34.01
C TYR A 117 2.03 29.40 -34.57
N ASP A 118 1.89 29.41 -35.91
CA ASP A 118 0.77 28.80 -36.61
C ASP A 118 0.86 27.27 -36.60
N GLN A 119 2.03 26.71 -36.91
CA GLN A 119 2.24 25.27 -36.98
C GLN A 119 1.91 24.56 -35.66
N TYR A 120 2.29 25.14 -34.53
CA TYR A 120 2.12 24.54 -33.20
C TYR A 120 0.93 25.10 -32.42
N ALA A 121 -0.04 25.73 -33.09
CA ALA A 121 -1.32 26.07 -32.48
C ALA A 121 -1.98 24.83 -31.82
N ILE A 122 -2.66 25.06 -30.69
CA ILE A 122 -3.15 24.00 -29.80
C ILE A 122 -4.03 22.94 -30.49
N GLY A 123 -4.77 23.32 -31.52
CA GLY A 123 -5.68 22.43 -32.27
C GLY A 123 -5.02 21.59 -33.37
N ASN A 124 -3.77 21.89 -33.75
CA ASN A 124 -3.11 21.21 -34.87
C ASN A 124 -2.52 19.84 -34.50
N TRP A 125 -2.27 19.62 -33.20
CA TRP A 125 -1.58 18.44 -32.68
C TRP A 125 -2.32 17.90 -31.46
N SER A 126 -2.40 16.57 -31.35
CA SER A 126 -2.98 15.94 -30.16
C SER A 126 -2.17 16.29 -28.91
N LEU A 127 -2.76 16.15 -27.72
CA LEU A 127 -2.04 16.39 -26.46
C LEU A 127 -0.80 15.49 -26.35
N ALA A 128 -0.89 14.23 -26.82
CA ALA A 128 0.22 13.30 -26.85
C ALA A 128 1.36 13.79 -27.76
N ASP A 129 1.04 14.27 -28.96
CA ASP A 129 2.03 14.80 -29.92
C ASP A 129 2.70 16.07 -29.38
N ARG A 130 1.92 16.98 -28.78
CA ARG A 130 2.45 18.20 -28.17
C ARG A 130 3.42 17.90 -27.05
N GLY A 131 3.12 16.93 -26.18
CA GLY A 131 4.05 16.47 -25.14
C GLY A 131 5.31 15.83 -25.72
N TYR A 132 5.17 14.97 -26.75
CA TYR A 132 6.31 14.37 -27.43
C TYR A 132 7.25 15.41 -28.06
N LEU A 133 6.71 16.37 -28.81
CA LEU A 133 7.46 17.44 -29.46
C LEU A 133 8.09 18.41 -28.44
N ALA A 134 7.42 18.65 -27.32
CA ALA A 134 7.94 19.43 -26.19
C ALA A 134 9.00 18.69 -25.37
N ASN A 135 9.09 17.36 -25.49
CA ASN A 135 9.82 16.49 -24.57
C ASN A 135 9.38 16.68 -23.10
N VAL A 136 8.07 16.81 -22.90
CA VAL A 136 7.38 16.99 -21.61
C VAL A 136 6.26 15.97 -21.52
N HIS A 137 5.95 15.49 -20.32
CA HIS A 137 4.81 14.59 -20.16
C HIS A 137 3.51 15.30 -20.60
N PRO A 138 2.69 14.72 -21.50
CA PRO A 138 1.48 15.37 -22.00
C PRO A 138 0.53 15.92 -20.92
N LEU A 139 0.27 15.15 -19.85
CA LEU A 139 -0.56 15.60 -18.72
C LEU A 139 0.08 16.71 -17.87
N GLU A 140 1.42 16.82 -17.85
CA GLU A 140 2.10 17.95 -17.18
C GLU A 140 1.85 19.23 -17.97
N LEU A 141 2.01 19.15 -19.30
CA LEU A 141 1.76 20.25 -20.21
C LEU A 141 0.30 20.73 -20.14
N TRP A 142 -0.66 19.80 -20.17
CA TRP A 142 -2.07 20.11 -19.97
C TRP A 142 -2.33 20.76 -18.60
N MET A 143 -1.75 20.23 -17.52
CA MET A 143 -1.97 20.75 -16.17
C MET A 143 -1.50 22.20 -16.01
N VAL A 144 -0.33 22.54 -16.56
CA VAL A 144 0.19 23.91 -16.49
C VAL A 144 -0.72 24.86 -17.27
N GLY A 145 -1.19 24.48 -18.46
CA GLY A 145 -2.18 25.27 -19.19
C GLY A 145 -3.50 25.43 -18.43
N PHE A 146 -3.99 24.36 -17.80
CA PHE A 146 -5.22 24.38 -17.00
C PHE A 146 -5.09 25.30 -15.78
N LEU A 147 -3.96 25.25 -15.06
CA LEU A 147 -3.67 26.11 -13.90
C LEU A 147 -3.59 27.59 -14.24
N ARG A 148 -3.12 27.94 -15.44
CA ARG A 148 -3.11 29.33 -15.92
C ARG A 148 -4.51 29.90 -16.11
N GLN A 149 -5.40 29.09 -16.67
CA GLN A 149 -6.80 29.47 -16.90
C GLN A 149 -7.63 29.41 -15.61
N HIS A 150 -7.23 28.57 -14.65
CA HIS A 150 -7.94 28.35 -13.40
C HIS A 150 -7.00 28.51 -12.19
N PRO A 151 -6.57 29.75 -11.87
CA PRO A 151 -5.71 29.99 -10.72
C PRO A 151 -6.34 29.45 -9.42
N GLY A 152 -5.56 28.69 -8.66
CA GLY A 152 -6.03 28.10 -7.39
C GLY A 152 -6.88 26.83 -7.54
N ALA A 153 -6.99 26.25 -8.74
CA ALA A 153 -7.70 24.99 -8.93
C ALA A 153 -7.20 23.88 -7.98
N THR A 154 -8.17 23.17 -7.38
CA THR A 154 -7.90 22.03 -6.51
C THR A 154 -7.52 20.79 -7.33
N PHE A 155 -6.83 19.84 -6.70
CA PHE A 155 -6.53 18.56 -7.33
C PHE A 155 -7.79 17.83 -7.81
N ALA A 156 -8.88 17.89 -7.03
CA ALA A 156 -10.15 17.27 -7.40
C ALA A 156 -10.74 17.87 -8.69
N GLN A 157 -10.69 19.20 -8.85
CA GLN A 157 -11.13 19.87 -10.07
C GLN A 157 -10.27 19.48 -11.27
N MET A 158 -8.95 19.36 -11.11
CA MET A 158 -8.06 18.90 -12.19
C MET A 158 -8.36 17.48 -12.61
N VAL A 159 -8.57 16.57 -11.65
CA VAL A 159 -8.94 15.17 -11.96
C VAL A 159 -10.29 15.11 -12.66
N ALA A 160 -11.26 15.93 -12.27
CA ALA A 160 -12.54 15.99 -12.98
C ALA A 160 -12.38 16.53 -14.41
N ALA A 161 -11.60 17.61 -14.58
CA ALA A 161 -11.43 18.27 -15.88
C ALA A 161 -10.57 17.47 -16.88
N SER A 162 -9.62 16.65 -16.42
CA SER A 162 -8.70 15.89 -17.29
C SER A 162 -9.21 14.50 -17.70
N ASP A 163 -10.49 14.19 -17.52
CA ASP A 163 -11.00 12.84 -17.81
C ASP A 163 -10.70 12.38 -19.24
N LYS A 164 -10.96 13.25 -20.22
CA LYS A 164 -10.69 12.96 -21.64
C LYS A 164 -9.20 12.93 -21.95
N GLU A 165 -8.44 13.83 -21.35
CA GLU A 165 -7.02 14.01 -21.58
C GLU A 165 -6.21 12.84 -21.03
N ARG A 166 -6.63 12.28 -19.88
CA ARG A 166 -6.06 11.02 -19.38
C ARG A 166 -6.27 9.88 -20.37
N GLN A 167 -7.42 9.81 -21.04
CA GLN A 167 -7.65 8.79 -22.08
C GLN A 167 -6.84 9.07 -23.36
N GLU A 168 -6.80 10.34 -23.80
CA GLU A 168 -6.13 10.76 -25.04
C GLU A 168 -4.63 10.47 -25.02
N VAL A 169 -3.96 10.70 -23.89
CA VAL A 169 -2.50 10.46 -23.75
C VAL A 169 -2.13 9.00 -23.97
N TYR A 170 -3.07 8.08 -23.70
CA TYR A 170 -2.91 6.65 -23.96
C TYR A 170 -3.65 6.18 -25.21
N LYS A 171 -4.10 7.08 -26.11
CA LYS A 171 -4.81 6.69 -27.35
C LYS A 171 -4.03 5.66 -28.18
N TRP A 172 -2.71 5.77 -28.22
CA TRP A 172 -1.83 4.82 -28.89
C TRP A 172 -1.96 3.38 -28.35
N LEU A 173 -2.33 3.22 -27.08
CA LEU A 173 -2.50 1.92 -26.41
C LEU A 173 -3.76 1.19 -26.89
N PHE A 174 -4.77 1.90 -27.37
CA PHE A 174 -6.02 1.30 -27.85
C PHE A 174 -5.89 0.67 -29.26
N SER A 175 -4.75 0.82 -29.94
CA SER A 175 -4.48 0.18 -31.24
C SER A 175 -4.20 -1.33 -31.08
N THR A 176 -4.93 -2.17 -31.81
CA THR A 176 -4.86 -3.65 -31.76
C THR A 176 -3.47 -4.22 -32.10
N HIS A 177 -2.69 -3.53 -32.94
CA HIS A 177 -1.32 -3.91 -33.30
C HIS A 177 -0.33 -3.78 -32.12
N ARG A 178 -0.75 -3.18 -31.00
CA ARG A 178 0.04 -3.05 -29.76
C ARG A 178 -0.37 -4.09 -28.70
N LYS A 179 -0.85 -5.26 -29.11
CA LYS A 179 -1.33 -6.33 -28.22
C LYS A 179 -0.41 -6.58 -27.02
N HIS A 180 0.91 -6.72 -27.23
CA HIS A 180 1.83 -6.96 -26.13
C HIS A 180 1.85 -5.83 -25.09
N ALA A 181 1.84 -4.56 -25.52
CA ALA A 181 1.80 -3.43 -24.61
C ALA A 181 0.47 -3.38 -23.83
N GLN A 182 -0.64 -3.68 -24.50
CA GLN A 182 -1.94 -3.80 -23.85
C GLN A 182 -1.96 -4.94 -22.82
N ASP A 183 -1.43 -6.11 -23.16
CA ASP A 183 -1.41 -7.29 -22.29
C ASP A 183 -0.64 -7.02 -21.00
N VAL A 184 0.48 -6.30 -21.07
CA VAL A 184 1.24 -5.89 -19.87
C VAL A 184 0.38 -5.02 -18.95
N ARG A 185 -0.30 -3.99 -19.48
CA ARG A 185 -1.12 -3.08 -18.67
C ARG A 185 -2.38 -3.73 -18.12
N ILE A 186 -3.00 -4.59 -18.93
CA ILE A 186 -4.12 -5.41 -18.49
C ILE A 186 -3.65 -6.33 -17.36
N SER A 187 -2.52 -7.03 -17.52
CA SER A 187 -1.97 -7.92 -16.50
C SER A 187 -1.66 -7.19 -15.18
N GLU A 188 -1.17 -5.95 -15.24
CA GLU A 188 -0.94 -5.12 -14.05
C GLU A 188 -2.26 -4.85 -13.28
N LEU A 189 -3.35 -4.51 -13.99
CA LEU A 189 -4.65 -4.31 -13.34
C LEU A 189 -5.23 -5.62 -12.79
N LEU A 190 -5.08 -6.71 -13.52
CA LEU A 190 -5.52 -8.04 -13.08
C LEU A 190 -4.79 -8.47 -11.82
N GLU A 191 -3.48 -8.21 -11.74
CA GLU A 191 -2.71 -8.48 -10.53
C GLU A 191 -3.24 -7.68 -9.33
N VAL A 192 -3.54 -6.40 -9.52
CA VAL A 192 -4.18 -5.57 -8.47
C VAL A 192 -5.51 -6.17 -8.03
N GLU A 193 -6.36 -6.62 -8.97
CA GLU A 193 -7.63 -7.28 -8.66
C GLU A 193 -7.42 -8.60 -7.89
N GLY A 194 -6.41 -9.38 -8.25
CA GLY A 194 -6.01 -10.57 -7.50
C GLY A 194 -5.63 -10.25 -6.05
N PHE A 195 -4.91 -9.15 -5.82
CA PHE A 195 -4.58 -8.67 -4.48
C PHE A 195 -5.78 -8.15 -3.69
N LEU A 196 -6.81 -7.59 -4.36
CA LEU A 196 -8.07 -7.24 -3.69
C LEU A 196 -8.79 -8.47 -3.14
N GLU A 197 -8.75 -9.59 -3.88
CA GLU A 197 -9.34 -10.84 -3.39
C GLU A 197 -8.53 -11.45 -2.23
N ILE A 198 -7.19 -11.42 -2.32
CA ILE A 198 -6.31 -11.79 -1.19
C ILE A 198 -6.65 -10.95 0.04
N HIS A 199 -6.77 -9.62 -0.13
CA HIS A 199 -7.11 -8.70 0.94
C HIS A 199 -8.47 -9.01 1.56
N ARG A 200 -9.49 -9.30 0.74
CA ARG A 200 -10.83 -9.71 1.20
C ARG A 200 -10.77 -10.95 2.09
N GLN A 201 -9.96 -11.94 1.75
CA GLN A 201 -9.77 -13.13 2.58
C GLN A 201 -9.05 -12.78 3.89
N TRP A 202 -7.98 -11.97 3.83
CA TRP A 202 -7.23 -11.55 5.02
C TRP A 202 -8.07 -10.72 6.00
N LYS A 203 -9.04 -9.93 5.50
CA LYS A 203 -9.98 -9.19 6.38
C LYS A 203 -10.75 -10.12 7.30
N LYS A 204 -11.12 -11.32 6.84
CA LYS A 204 -11.84 -12.30 7.66
C LYS A 204 -10.99 -12.80 8.83
N THR A 205 -9.67 -12.80 8.71
CA THR A 205 -8.75 -13.25 9.76
C THR A 205 -8.37 -12.13 10.74
N GLY A 206 -9.06 -10.98 10.72
CA GLY A 206 -8.80 -9.85 11.62
C GLY A 206 -7.76 -8.85 11.10
N TYR A 207 -7.32 -8.96 9.84
CA TYR A 207 -6.35 -8.02 9.27
C TYR A 207 -6.93 -6.59 9.20
N PRO A 208 -6.27 -5.55 9.76
CA PRO A 208 -6.97 -4.33 10.16
C PRO A 208 -7.09 -3.24 9.07
N PHE A 209 -6.47 -3.41 7.90
CA PHE A 209 -6.36 -2.33 6.90
C PHE A 209 -7.51 -2.30 5.91
N ASP A 210 -7.79 -1.11 5.38
CA ASP A 210 -8.79 -0.91 4.32
C ASP A 210 -8.24 -1.19 2.92
N SER A 211 -6.92 -1.36 2.80
CA SER A 211 -6.25 -1.79 1.56
C SER A 211 -5.00 -2.62 1.86
N LEU A 212 -4.59 -3.41 0.87
CA LEU A 212 -3.36 -4.19 0.86
C LEU A 212 -2.45 -3.66 -0.25
N VAL A 213 -1.14 -3.55 -0.02
CA VAL A 213 -0.21 -3.18 -1.09
C VAL A 213 -0.21 -4.32 -2.12
N PRO A 214 -0.58 -4.07 -3.39
CA PRO A 214 -0.65 -5.11 -4.41
C PRO A 214 0.75 -5.43 -4.94
N SER A 215 1.53 -6.12 -4.12
CA SER A 215 2.91 -6.49 -4.39
C SER A 215 3.23 -7.85 -3.78
N TYR A 216 4.02 -8.66 -4.48
CA TYR A 216 4.49 -9.93 -3.93
C TYR A 216 5.31 -9.75 -2.64
N ALA A 217 5.88 -8.57 -2.40
CA ALA A 217 6.57 -8.23 -1.16
C ALA A 217 5.65 -8.21 0.07
N THR A 218 4.32 -8.20 -0.11
CA THR A 218 3.34 -8.31 1.00
C THR A 218 3.58 -9.56 1.86
N THR A 219 4.06 -10.66 1.29
CA THR A 219 4.43 -11.86 2.05
C THR A 219 5.59 -11.66 3.05
N LEU A 220 6.33 -10.56 2.94
CA LEU A 220 7.43 -10.18 3.82
C LEU A 220 7.00 -9.15 4.88
N GLY A 221 5.71 -8.82 4.97
CA GLY A 221 5.20 -7.80 5.89
C GLY A 221 5.36 -6.37 5.37
N ALA A 222 5.38 -6.16 4.05
CA ALA A 222 5.40 -4.83 3.44
C ALA A 222 4.12 -4.03 3.73
N SER A 223 3.00 -4.73 3.90
CA SER A 223 1.78 -4.16 4.49
C SER A 223 1.95 -4.26 6.00
N ALA A 224 2.16 -3.12 6.67
CA ALA A 224 2.33 -3.02 8.12
C ALA A 224 1.21 -3.80 8.84
N ASP A 225 1.41 -4.25 10.08
CA ASP A 225 0.33 -4.88 10.86
C ASP A 225 0.30 -4.35 12.29
N ARG A 226 -0.85 -4.47 12.96
CA ARG A 226 -1.01 -4.12 14.36
C ARG A 226 -0.70 -5.36 15.21
N PRO A 227 0.12 -5.25 16.27
CA PRO A 227 0.41 -6.40 17.14
C PRO A 227 -0.83 -7.16 17.64
N ALA A 228 -1.92 -6.44 17.92
CA ALA A 228 -3.19 -7.04 18.32
C ALA A 228 -3.83 -7.96 17.26
N ALA A 229 -3.75 -7.59 15.97
CA ALA A 229 -4.30 -8.40 14.88
C ALA A 229 -3.49 -9.69 14.66
N LEU A 230 -2.16 -9.61 14.83
CA LEU A 230 -1.30 -10.78 14.82
C LEU A 230 -1.59 -11.73 15.99
N ALA A 231 -1.88 -11.20 17.18
CA ALA A 231 -2.31 -12.02 18.32
C ALA A 231 -3.67 -12.68 18.04
N GLU A 232 -4.63 -11.94 17.45
CA GLU A 232 -5.93 -12.47 17.06
C GLU A 232 -5.80 -13.60 16.02
N LEU A 233 -4.91 -13.44 15.01
CA LEU A 233 -4.60 -14.49 14.05
C LEU A 233 -4.04 -15.75 14.73
N MET A 234 -3.15 -15.59 15.70
CA MET A 234 -2.66 -16.72 16.48
C MET A 234 -3.78 -17.41 17.25
N GLY A 235 -4.68 -16.62 17.85
CA GLY A 235 -5.91 -17.10 18.48
C GLY A 235 -6.79 -17.91 17.52
N ILE A 236 -6.97 -17.45 16.28
CA ILE A 236 -7.70 -18.17 15.24
C ILE A 236 -7.03 -19.51 14.94
N ILE A 237 -5.71 -19.53 14.77
CA ILE A 237 -4.95 -20.75 14.45
C ILE A 237 -5.11 -21.80 15.56
N VAL A 238 -4.90 -21.43 16.83
CA VAL A 238 -5.00 -22.38 17.95
C VAL A 238 -6.45 -22.80 18.24
N ASN A 239 -7.44 -21.99 17.84
CA ASN A 239 -8.87 -22.36 17.91
C ASN A 239 -9.34 -23.12 16.65
N GLY A 240 -8.44 -23.78 15.91
CA GLY A 240 -8.80 -24.60 14.76
C GLY A 240 -9.41 -23.82 13.60
N GLY A 241 -9.02 -22.55 13.43
CA GLY A 241 -9.50 -21.66 12.38
C GLY A 241 -10.77 -20.88 12.73
N VAL A 242 -11.26 -20.99 13.97
CA VAL A 242 -12.43 -20.24 14.46
C VAL A 242 -12.00 -18.90 15.02
N ARG A 243 -12.58 -17.83 14.48
CA ARG A 243 -12.46 -16.48 15.02
C ARG A 243 -13.45 -16.31 16.17
N LYS A 244 -12.92 -16.10 17.37
CA LYS A 244 -13.69 -15.74 18.57
C LYS A 244 -13.63 -14.24 18.80
N THR A 245 -14.69 -13.69 19.39
CA THR A 245 -14.71 -12.27 19.77
C THR A 245 -13.75 -12.05 20.93
N SER A 246 -12.83 -11.07 20.81
CA SER A 246 -11.96 -10.68 21.92
C SER A 246 -12.70 -9.74 22.86
N GLU A 247 -12.76 -10.12 24.14
CA GLU A 247 -13.43 -9.36 25.19
C GLU A 247 -12.41 -8.90 26.23
N ARG A 248 -12.54 -7.64 26.69
CA ARG A 248 -11.69 -7.07 27.75
C ARG A 248 -12.47 -6.70 29.00
N ILE A 249 -13.79 -6.60 28.89
CA ILE A 249 -14.69 -6.14 29.94
C ILE A 249 -15.92 -7.06 29.88
N ASP A 250 -16.13 -7.83 30.94
CA ASP A 250 -17.24 -8.77 31.03
C ASP A 250 -18.53 -8.08 31.46
N SER A 251 -18.42 -7.14 32.41
CA SER A 251 -19.55 -6.34 32.91
C SER A 251 -19.09 -5.01 33.47
N LEU A 252 -19.99 -4.02 33.45
CA LEU A 252 -19.84 -2.74 34.14
C LEU A 252 -20.96 -2.61 35.18
N HIS A 253 -20.59 -2.39 36.44
CA HIS A 253 -21.53 -2.26 37.56
C HIS A 253 -21.52 -0.81 38.06
N PHE A 254 -22.63 -0.11 37.84
CA PHE A 254 -22.80 1.29 38.20
C PHE A 254 -23.67 1.42 39.44
N ALA A 255 -23.31 2.39 40.30
CA ALA A 255 -24.11 2.84 41.44
C ALA A 255 -24.58 1.71 42.38
N ALA A 256 -23.68 0.74 42.64
CA ALA A 256 -23.94 -0.40 43.50
C ALA A 256 -24.47 0.04 44.88
N GLY A 257 -25.55 -0.59 45.34
CA GLY A 257 -26.20 -0.27 46.62
C GLY A 257 -27.07 0.99 46.61
N THR A 258 -27.40 1.53 45.43
CA THR A 258 -28.31 2.68 45.29
C THR A 258 -29.55 2.31 44.48
N PRO A 259 -30.65 3.08 44.55
CA PRO A 259 -31.80 2.88 43.68
C PRO A 259 -31.50 3.01 42.17
N TYR A 260 -30.32 3.55 41.80
CA TYR A 260 -29.86 3.69 40.42
C TYR A 260 -28.91 2.56 40.00
N GLU A 261 -28.77 1.51 40.81
CA GLU A 261 -27.88 0.39 40.53
C GLU A 261 -28.16 -0.23 39.17
N THR A 262 -27.13 -0.26 38.32
CA THR A 262 -27.24 -0.75 36.95
C THR A 262 -26.08 -1.68 36.63
N LEU A 263 -26.40 -2.91 36.25
CA LEU A 263 -25.42 -3.90 35.80
C LEU A 263 -25.51 -4.06 34.28
N VAL A 264 -24.55 -3.48 33.57
CA VAL A 264 -24.42 -3.62 32.12
C VAL A 264 -23.60 -4.87 31.83
N LYS A 265 -24.24 -5.89 31.26
CA LYS A 265 -23.58 -7.09 30.74
C LYS A 265 -23.65 -7.08 29.23
N ARG A 266 -22.69 -7.72 28.58
CA ARG A 266 -22.79 -7.98 27.14
C ARG A 266 -23.94 -8.95 26.86
N ALA A 267 -24.55 -8.77 25.70
CA ALA A 267 -25.44 -9.77 25.14
C ALA A 267 -24.65 -11.06 24.84
N PRO A 268 -25.29 -12.25 24.87
CA PRO A 268 -24.63 -13.52 24.56
C PRO A 268 -23.94 -13.47 23.19
N ILE A 269 -22.69 -13.93 23.15
CA ILE A 269 -21.85 -13.95 21.95
C ILE A 269 -22.49 -14.83 20.88
N SER A 270 -22.78 -14.28 19.69
CA SER A 270 -23.49 -15.01 18.63
C SER A 270 -22.65 -15.43 17.43
N THR A 271 -21.35 -15.11 17.36
CA THR A 271 -20.58 -15.38 16.14
C THR A 271 -19.18 -15.92 16.42
N ASN A 272 -19.11 -17.22 16.69
CA ASN A 272 -17.90 -18.00 16.40
C ASN A 272 -17.91 -18.27 14.89
N GLU A 273 -17.03 -17.62 14.14
CA GLU A 273 -16.97 -17.76 12.67
C GLU A 273 -15.78 -18.64 12.27
N GLN A 274 -16.02 -19.67 11.46
CA GLN A 274 -14.95 -20.45 10.85
C GLN A 274 -14.34 -19.66 9.69
N VAL A 275 -13.17 -19.06 9.92
CA VAL A 275 -12.51 -18.17 8.93
C VAL A 275 -11.34 -18.83 8.19
N ILE A 276 -10.80 -19.91 8.74
CA ILE A 276 -9.77 -20.76 8.11
C ILE A 276 -10.24 -22.21 8.25
N ALA A 277 -10.08 -23.06 7.23
CA ALA A 277 -10.43 -24.48 7.35
C ALA A 277 -9.64 -25.17 8.49
N PRO A 278 -10.24 -26.06 9.30
CA PRO A 278 -9.56 -26.69 10.43
C PRO A 278 -8.25 -27.41 10.08
N GLU A 279 -8.19 -28.06 8.91
CA GLU A 279 -7.02 -28.77 8.42
C GLU A 279 -5.88 -27.80 8.10
N VAL A 280 -6.21 -26.63 7.54
CA VAL A 280 -5.25 -25.55 7.27
C VAL A 280 -4.75 -24.95 8.57
N ALA A 281 -5.64 -24.68 9.52
CA ALA A 281 -5.25 -24.16 10.84
C ALA A 281 -4.31 -25.13 11.57
N ARG A 282 -4.57 -26.44 11.51
CA ARG A 282 -3.70 -27.48 12.08
C ARG A 282 -2.33 -27.50 11.40
N ALA A 283 -2.29 -27.50 10.07
CA ALA A 283 -1.03 -27.48 9.33
C ALA A 283 -0.19 -26.23 9.66
N VAL A 284 -0.83 -25.07 9.81
CA VAL A 284 -0.16 -23.84 10.23
C VAL A 284 0.34 -23.95 11.67
N ALA A 285 -0.48 -24.47 12.60
CA ALA A 285 -0.10 -24.67 14.00
C ALA A 285 1.14 -25.57 14.13
N ASP A 286 1.23 -26.64 13.35
CA ASP A 286 2.39 -27.54 13.33
C ASP A 286 3.63 -26.84 12.75
N ALA A 287 3.48 -26.13 11.62
CA ALA A 287 4.58 -25.39 11.01
C ALA A 287 5.15 -24.30 11.92
N ILE A 288 4.32 -23.59 12.70
CA ILE A 288 4.82 -22.57 13.64
C ILE A 288 5.43 -23.17 14.92
N ARG A 289 5.10 -24.43 15.27
CA ARG A 289 5.80 -25.15 16.35
C ARG A 289 7.24 -25.45 15.96
N GLU A 290 7.48 -25.84 14.71
CA GLU A 290 8.83 -26.10 14.18
C GLU A 290 9.77 -24.88 14.27
N VAL A 291 9.22 -23.67 14.11
CA VAL A 291 9.98 -22.42 14.26
C VAL A 291 10.52 -22.25 15.68
N VAL A 292 9.80 -22.74 16.69
CA VAL A 292 10.21 -22.71 18.10
C VAL A 292 11.02 -23.94 18.49
N SER A 293 10.76 -25.12 17.91
CA SER A 293 11.54 -26.32 18.23
C SER A 293 12.95 -26.26 17.66
N ASP A 294 13.09 -25.83 16.40
CA ASP A 294 14.33 -25.97 15.62
C ASP A 294 14.68 -24.73 14.79
N GLY A 295 13.79 -23.74 14.74
CA GLY A 295 13.96 -22.53 13.94
C GLY A 295 14.47 -21.28 14.68
N THR A 296 14.05 -20.12 14.18
CA THR A 296 14.50 -18.80 14.62
C THR A 296 14.07 -18.43 16.04
N ALA A 297 13.09 -19.13 16.61
CA ALA A 297 12.58 -18.91 17.97
C ALA A 297 13.06 -19.97 18.98
N LYS A 298 14.08 -20.78 18.65
CA LYS A 298 14.56 -21.90 19.48
C LYS A 298 14.85 -21.60 20.95
N ARG A 299 15.16 -20.34 21.29
CA ARG A 299 15.39 -19.89 22.67
C ARG A 299 14.14 -20.06 23.55
N ALA A 300 12.95 -20.01 22.98
CA ALA A 300 11.70 -20.18 23.71
C ALA A 300 11.29 -21.65 23.93
N LYS A 301 11.99 -22.62 23.31
CA LYS A 301 11.61 -24.06 23.30
C LYS A 301 11.30 -24.64 24.68
N ARG A 302 12.01 -24.21 25.72
CA ARG A 302 11.87 -24.70 27.10
C ARG A 302 11.55 -23.58 28.10
N ALA A 303 10.98 -22.48 27.61
CA ALA A 303 10.72 -21.31 28.44
C ALA A 303 9.55 -21.52 29.42
N PHE A 304 8.55 -22.30 29.03
CA PHE A 304 7.37 -22.58 29.83
C PHE A 304 7.36 -24.06 30.19
N VAL A 305 7.36 -24.33 31.49
CA VAL A 305 7.39 -25.68 32.06
C VAL A 305 6.29 -25.72 33.11
N ASP A 306 5.42 -26.72 33.03
CA ASP A 306 4.33 -26.90 33.96
C ASP A 306 4.81 -27.26 35.37
N SER A 307 3.87 -27.24 36.32
CA SER A 307 4.09 -27.67 37.71
C SER A 307 4.61 -29.11 37.87
N LYS A 308 4.50 -29.96 36.83
CA LYS A 308 5.00 -31.35 36.80
C LYS A 308 6.37 -31.47 36.13
N GLY A 309 6.98 -30.38 35.68
CA GLY A 309 8.27 -30.38 35.00
C GLY A 309 8.20 -30.68 33.50
N VAL A 310 7.01 -30.75 32.91
CA VAL A 310 6.79 -31.00 31.48
C VAL A 310 6.81 -29.67 30.72
N VAL A 311 7.53 -29.63 29.60
CA VAL A 311 7.60 -28.44 28.75
C VAL A 311 6.24 -28.21 28.09
N ILE A 312 5.67 -27.02 28.26
CA ILE A 312 4.43 -26.62 27.58
C ILE A 312 4.78 -26.30 26.12
N PRO A 313 4.17 -26.98 25.12
CA PRO A 313 4.49 -26.74 23.72
C PRO A 313 4.24 -25.30 23.32
N MET A 314 5.15 -24.73 22.54
CA MET A 314 5.02 -23.38 21.99
C MET A 314 5.03 -23.42 20.47
N GLY A 315 4.24 -22.53 19.88
CA GLY A 315 4.34 -22.19 18.46
C GLY A 315 4.57 -20.70 18.32
N GLY A 316 5.12 -20.29 17.18
CA GLY A 316 5.23 -18.88 16.88
C GLY A 316 5.98 -18.55 15.62
N LYS A 317 5.95 -17.28 15.23
CA LYS A 317 6.70 -16.77 14.09
C LYS A 317 7.43 -15.49 14.44
N THR A 318 8.69 -15.46 14.06
CA THR A 318 9.52 -14.26 14.16
C THR A 318 9.45 -13.39 12.90
N GLY A 319 9.59 -12.08 13.09
CA GLY A 319 9.76 -11.09 12.03
C GLY A 319 10.80 -10.04 12.43
N THR A 320 11.58 -9.57 11.46
CA THR A 320 12.50 -8.43 11.63
C THR A 320 12.36 -7.54 10.40
N GLY A 321 12.12 -6.25 10.63
CA GLY A 321 11.94 -5.27 9.57
C GLY A 321 12.90 -4.10 9.74
N ASP A 322 13.57 -3.75 8.65
CA ASP A 322 14.34 -2.52 8.51
C ASP A 322 13.72 -1.70 7.39
N GLN A 323 12.82 -0.78 7.76
CA GLN A 323 12.09 0.01 6.78
C GLN A 323 12.90 1.24 6.39
N ARG A 324 13.12 1.38 5.09
CA ARG A 324 13.83 2.49 4.47
C ARG A 324 12.97 3.13 3.39
N PHE A 325 13.16 4.42 3.19
CA PHE A 325 12.65 5.11 2.03
C PHE A 325 13.83 5.35 1.09
N ASP A 326 13.73 4.73 -0.07
CA ASP A 326 14.77 4.71 -1.08
C ASP A 326 14.31 5.54 -2.29
N VAL A 327 15.15 6.46 -2.75
CA VAL A 327 14.95 7.22 -3.98
C VAL A 327 15.85 6.61 -5.05
N TYR A 328 15.25 6.15 -6.14
CA TYR A 328 15.96 5.61 -7.28
C TYR A 328 15.96 6.62 -8.44
N GLY A 329 17.11 6.79 -9.07
CA GLY A 329 17.28 7.55 -10.30
C GLY A 329 17.16 6.71 -11.56
N ALA A 330 17.52 7.33 -12.69
CA ALA A 330 17.58 6.66 -13.99
C ALA A 330 18.41 5.36 -13.91
N GLY A 331 17.91 4.31 -14.56
CA GLY A 331 18.55 2.99 -14.56
C GLY A 331 18.46 2.22 -13.23
N GLY A 332 17.62 2.66 -12.29
CA GLY A 332 17.45 1.98 -10.99
C GLY A 332 18.59 2.24 -10.01
N ARG A 333 19.40 3.28 -10.25
CA ARG A 333 20.49 3.65 -9.33
C ARG A 333 19.90 4.25 -8.04
N LEU A 334 20.24 3.69 -6.89
CA LEU A 334 19.88 4.26 -5.60
C LEU A 334 20.60 5.62 -5.41
N ILE A 335 19.83 6.69 -5.21
CA ILE A 335 20.33 8.06 -5.01
C ILE A 335 20.25 8.45 -3.53
N GLU A 336 19.20 8.01 -2.84
CA GLU A 336 18.97 8.32 -1.43
C GLU A 336 18.42 7.08 -0.74
N SER A 337 18.81 6.82 0.50
CA SER A 337 18.22 5.80 1.36
C SER A 337 18.12 6.36 2.78
N ARG A 338 16.90 6.58 3.27
CA ARG A 338 16.65 7.08 4.62
C ARG A 338 15.94 6.06 5.49
N TYR A 339 16.43 5.85 6.71
CA TYR A 339 15.78 4.96 7.68
C TYR A 339 14.45 5.55 8.15
N VAL A 340 13.41 4.72 8.14
CA VAL A 340 12.06 5.07 8.57
C VAL A 340 11.76 4.48 9.94
N ASN A 341 12.01 3.18 10.12
CA ASN A 341 11.87 2.49 11.41
C ASN A 341 12.61 1.15 11.40
N ARG A 342 12.83 0.61 12.61
CA ARG A 342 13.27 -0.77 12.82
C ARG A 342 12.28 -1.48 13.73
N SER A 343 11.94 -2.71 13.38
CA SER A 343 11.03 -3.55 14.17
C SER A 343 11.53 -4.98 14.30
N ALA A 344 11.20 -5.61 15.42
CA ALA A 344 11.39 -7.03 15.65
C ALA A 344 10.17 -7.56 16.40
N THR A 345 9.53 -8.57 15.85
CA THR A 345 8.27 -9.11 16.37
C THR A 345 8.39 -10.61 16.57
N PHE A 346 7.79 -11.10 17.64
CA PHE A 346 7.50 -12.51 17.85
C PHE A 346 6.02 -12.68 18.17
N VAL A 347 5.29 -13.35 17.28
CA VAL A 347 3.90 -13.77 17.48
C VAL A 347 3.92 -15.21 17.96
N PHE A 348 3.22 -15.54 19.03
CA PHE A 348 3.37 -16.83 19.68
C PHE A 348 2.08 -17.37 20.30
N ASN A 349 2.03 -18.69 20.48
CA ASN A 349 1.12 -19.37 21.39
C ASN A 349 1.91 -20.24 22.39
N ILE A 350 1.34 -20.39 23.58
CA ILE A 350 1.82 -21.26 24.66
C ILE A 350 0.67 -22.24 24.96
N GLY A 351 0.91 -23.52 24.68
CA GLY A 351 -0.13 -24.53 24.63
C GLY A 351 -1.24 -24.13 23.65
N GLU A 352 -2.48 -24.42 24.04
CA GLU A 352 -3.67 -24.18 23.22
C GLU A 352 -4.50 -22.97 23.69
N ARG A 353 -4.10 -22.34 24.79
CA ARG A 353 -4.91 -21.33 25.49
C ARG A 353 -4.33 -19.93 25.49
N PHE A 354 -3.00 -19.81 25.51
CA PHE A 354 -2.33 -18.52 25.63
C PHE A 354 -1.68 -18.15 24.32
N PHE A 355 -1.86 -16.92 23.88
CA PHE A 355 -1.25 -16.42 22.66
C PHE A 355 -1.07 -14.91 22.75
N GLY A 356 -0.15 -14.38 21.95
CA GLY A 356 0.13 -12.95 21.95
C GLY A 356 1.25 -12.57 21.00
N THR A 357 1.69 -11.33 21.17
CA THR A 357 2.76 -10.74 20.39
C THR A 357 3.71 -9.95 21.28
N MET A 358 5.00 -10.10 21.04
CA MET A 358 6.05 -9.27 21.62
C MET A 358 6.74 -8.48 20.50
N THR A 359 6.76 -7.15 20.60
CA THR A 359 7.32 -6.27 19.56
C THR A 359 8.32 -5.30 20.17
N ALA A 360 9.54 -5.25 19.63
CA ALA A 360 10.48 -4.15 19.81
C ALA A 360 10.42 -3.23 18.59
N TYR A 361 10.30 -1.92 18.81
CA TYR A 361 10.07 -0.94 17.75
C TYR A 361 10.82 0.36 18.02
N VAL A 362 11.55 0.84 17.01
CA VAL A 362 12.19 2.15 17.03
C VAL A 362 11.74 2.94 15.80
N ARG A 363 11.13 4.11 16.04
CA ARG A 363 10.62 4.99 14.98
C ARG A 363 11.64 6.07 14.60
N GLY A 364 11.64 6.42 13.32
CA GLY A 364 12.32 7.60 12.80
C GLY A 364 13.78 7.35 12.40
N PRO A 365 14.48 8.40 11.95
CA PRO A 365 15.84 8.28 11.40
C PRO A 365 16.86 7.72 12.40
N GLY A 366 16.62 7.89 13.70
CA GLY A 366 17.44 7.32 14.76
C GLY A 366 17.46 5.79 14.81
N ALA A 367 16.51 5.12 14.13
CA ALA A 367 16.49 3.66 13.99
C ALA A 367 17.78 3.08 13.41
N LYS A 368 18.54 3.88 12.64
CA LYS A 368 19.86 3.52 12.11
C LYS A 368 20.89 3.15 13.19
N ASN A 369 20.70 3.63 14.43
CA ASN A 369 21.63 3.42 15.54
C ASN A 369 21.31 2.15 16.34
N TYR A 370 20.30 1.38 15.95
CA TYR A 370 19.86 0.18 16.67
C TYR A 370 20.06 -1.05 15.81
N ASP A 371 20.72 -2.06 16.37
CA ASP A 371 20.86 -3.37 15.75
C ASP A 371 20.28 -4.47 16.65
N PHE A 372 19.01 -4.78 16.43
CA PHE A 372 18.33 -5.90 17.08
C PHE A 372 17.55 -6.73 16.08
N THR A 373 17.40 -8.03 16.36
CA THR A 373 16.60 -8.96 15.56
C THR A 373 15.43 -9.47 16.39
N SER A 374 14.61 -10.34 15.80
CA SER A 374 13.57 -11.08 16.51
C SER A 374 14.07 -11.93 17.68
N ALA A 375 15.37 -12.15 17.84
CA ALA A 375 15.91 -12.79 19.04
C ALA A 375 15.60 -12.00 20.32
N LEU A 376 15.52 -10.66 20.24
CA LEU A 376 15.20 -9.78 21.37
C LEU A 376 13.79 -10.03 21.94
N PRO A 377 12.69 -9.91 21.16
CA PRO A 377 11.34 -10.19 21.68
C PRO A 377 11.15 -11.65 22.10
N VAL A 378 11.82 -12.61 21.43
CA VAL A 378 11.82 -14.02 21.88
C VAL A 378 12.45 -14.13 23.26
N GLN A 379 13.65 -13.57 23.46
CA GLN A 379 14.35 -13.61 24.74
C GLN A 379 13.56 -12.90 25.85
N LEU A 380 12.92 -11.77 25.53
CA LEU A 380 12.09 -11.05 26.48
C LEU A 380 10.93 -11.93 26.97
N LEU A 381 10.28 -12.69 26.08
CA LEU A 381 9.24 -13.63 26.49
C LEU A 381 9.77 -14.73 27.42
N VAL A 382 10.98 -15.24 27.17
CA VAL A 382 11.63 -16.22 28.07
C VAL A 382 11.85 -15.64 29.47
N VAL A 383 12.34 -14.39 29.54
CA VAL A 383 12.56 -13.71 30.83
C VAL A 383 11.24 -13.47 31.57
N LEU A 384 10.15 -13.21 30.85
CA LEU A 384 8.82 -13.01 31.43
C LEU A 384 8.12 -14.32 31.81
N ALA A 385 8.65 -15.49 31.41
CA ALA A 385 7.98 -16.77 31.65
C ALA A 385 7.60 -16.98 33.13
N PRO A 386 8.46 -16.73 34.14
CA PRO A 386 8.08 -16.89 35.55
C PRO A 386 6.91 -15.99 35.98
N THR A 387 6.80 -14.78 35.41
CA THR A 387 5.70 -13.85 35.69
C THR A 387 4.40 -14.28 35.01
N LEU A 388 4.49 -14.94 33.85
CA LEU A 388 3.34 -15.41 33.08
C LEU A 388 2.83 -16.78 33.53
N MET A 389 3.68 -17.64 34.09
CA MET A 389 3.30 -18.99 34.53
C MET A 389 2.09 -19.03 35.46
N PRO A 390 1.95 -18.15 36.48
CA PRO A 390 0.74 -18.13 37.33
C PRO A 390 -0.56 -17.80 36.60
N LEU A 391 -0.50 -17.15 35.43
CA LEU A 391 -1.67 -16.93 34.58
C LEU A 391 -1.95 -18.17 33.71
N ILE A 392 -0.90 -18.85 33.27
CA ILE A 392 -0.96 -20.02 32.37
C ILE A 392 -1.45 -21.26 33.10
N GLU A 393 -0.86 -21.51 34.28
CA GLU A 393 -1.28 -22.50 35.26
C GLU A 393 -1.65 -21.77 36.55
N PRO A 394 -2.91 -21.31 36.69
CA PRO A 394 -3.38 -20.76 37.94
C PRO A 394 -3.13 -21.76 39.07
N PRO A 395 -2.56 -21.35 40.22
CA PRO A 395 -2.48 -22.22 41.37
C PRO A 395 -3.87 -22.73 41.68
N ALA A 396 -3.98 -24.02 42.05
CA ALA A 396 -5.25 -24.63 42.39
C ALA A 396 -5.99 -23.70 43.36
N GLN A 397 -7.18 -23.24 42.96
CA GLN A 397 -8.01 -22.42 43.82
C GLN A 397 -8.31 -23.25 45.06
N THR A 398 -7.75 -22.87 46.21
CA THR A 398 -8.29 -23.32 47.50
C THR A 398 -9.77 -22.96 47.44
N PRO A 399 -10.71 -23.92 47.58
CA PRO A 399 -12.11 -23.60 47.51
C PRO A 399 -12.39 -22.48 48.51
N THR A 400 -12.74 -21.30 47.98
CA THR A 400 -13.18 -20.18 48.81
C THR A 400 -14.38 -20.71 49.54
N ALA A 401 -14.22 -21.04 50.83
CA ALA A 401 -15.34 -21.36 51.68
C ALA A 401 -16.30 -20.18 51.55
N LEU A 402 -17.45 -20.43 50.92
CA LEU A 402 -18.60 -19.55 50.99
C LEU A 402 -18.90 -19.39 52.48
N ARG A 403 -18.32 -18.37 53.12
CA ARG A 403 -18.87 -17.81 54.35
C ARG A 403 -20.24 -17.28 53.96
N GLN A 404 -21.24 -18.13 54.17
CA GLN A 404 -22.59 -17.68 54.43
C GLN A 404 -22.50 -16.67 55.57
N CYS A 405 -22.54 -15.39 55.23
CA CYS A 405 -22.95 -14.35 56.15
C CYS A 405 -24.35 -13.96 55.72
N GLY A 406 -25.34 -14.47 56.43
CA GLY A 406 -26.74 -14.08 56.31
C GLY A 406 -27.58 -14.77 57.38
N GLY A 407 -28.12 -13.97 58.30
CA GLY A 407 -29.21 -14.33 59.22
C GLY A 407 -28.77 -14.72 60.61
#